data_AF-M2RJL4-F1
#
_entry.id   AF-M2RJL4-F1
#
_cell.length_a   1.000
_cell.length_b   1.000
_cell.length_c   1.000
_cell.angle_alpha   90.00
_cell.angle_beta   90.00
_cell.angle_gamma   90.00
#
_symmetry.space_group_name_H-M   'P 1'
#
loop_
_entity.id
_entity.type
_entity.pdbx_description
1 polymer ?
#
loop_
_entity_poly.entity_id
_entity_poly.type
_entity_poly.pdbx_seq_one_letter_code
_entity_poly.pdbx_strand_id
1 'polypeptide(L)'
;MVLTAIDDVEKSREICAECRTRRIPVNVADIPPSCDFYFGSQIRNGPLQIMISTNGRSPKLANIVRRRIEKSLPEYVGEAIEKVGELRTKLRERAPGVGGEVGKRRMRWMIDVCTSWEMEDLALLDDEMMRKLLDDGWEKNRVPKLEDLGVRHKREGVSPPQQGPAALLTSFVGFVAGAACAAAVLLARRR
;
A
#
# COMPACT_ATOMS: atom_id res chain seq x y z
N MET A 1 -5.43 -6.86 22.38
CA MET A 1 -5.49 -7.94 21.38
C MET A 1 -4.52 -9.02 21.80
N VAL A 2 -4.89 -10.29 21.62
CA VAL A 2 -4.04 -11.45 21.93
C VAL A 2 -3.90 -12.31 20.68
N LEU A 3 -2.69 -12.84 20.45
CA LEU A 3 -2.39 -13.79 19.38
C LEU A 3 -1.83 -15.06 20.03
N THR A 4 -2.34 -16.23 19.66
CA THR A 4 -1.77 -17.52 20.11
C THR A 4 -1.29 -18.31 18.90
N ALA A 5 -0.02 -18.71 18.95
CA ALA A 5 0.64 -19.55 17.94
C ALA A 5 1.56 -20.55 18.65
N ILE A 6 1.01 -21.27 19.62
CA ILE A 6 1.69 -22.31 20.38
C ILE A 6 1.14 -23.67 19.97
N ASP A 7 1.96 -24.71 20.10
CA ASP A 7 1.60 -26.07 19.66
C ASP A 7 0.50 -26.71 20.53
N ASP A 8 0.32 -26.22 21.77
CA ASP A 8 -0.76 -26.64 22.66
C ASP A 8 -2.10 -25.96 22.26
N VAL A 9 -2.89 -26.72 21.51
CA VAL A 9 -4.21 -26.32 21.01
C VAL A 9 -5.20 -26.07 22.15
N GLU A 10 -5.19 -26.90 23.20
CA GLU A 10 -6.12 -26.74 24.32
C GLU A 10 -5.77 -25.50 25.13
N LYS A 11 -4.48 -25.25 25.37
CA LYS A 11 -4.03 -24.00 26.00
C LYS A 11 -4.42 -22.78 25.19
N SER A 12 -4.32 -22.86 23.86
CA SER A 12 -4.76 -21.78 22.97
C SER A 12 -6.27 -21.52 23.08
N ARG A 13 -7.09 -22.56 23.23
CA ARG A 13 -8.54 -22.43 23.45
C ARG A 13 -8.87 -21.85 24.82
N GLU A 14 -8.16 -22.24 25.87
CA GLU A 14 -8.30 -21.64 27.21
C GLU A 14 -8.01 -20.14 27.17
N ILE A 15 -6.89 -19.74 26.53
CA ILE A 15 -6.53 -18.33 26.34
C ILE A 15 -7.63 -17.60 25.55
N CYS A 16 -8.17 -18.21 24.49
CA CYS A 16 -9.27 -17.65 23.70
C CYS A 16 -10.53 -17.40 24.54
N ALA A 17 -10.95 -18.38 25.35
CA ALA A 17 -12.10 -18.25 26.23
C ALA A 17 -11.90 -17.09 27.23
N GLU A 18 -10.74 -17.01 27.86
CA GLU A 18 -10.40 -15.94 28.81
C GLU A 18 -10.31 -14.55 28.15
N CYS A 19 -9.84 -14.48 26.90
CA CYS A 19 -9.85 -13.23 26.14
C CYS A 19 -11.28 -12.76 25.86
N ARG A 20 -12.17 -13.70 25.47
CA ARG A 20 -13.57 -13.40 25.16
C ARG A 20 -14.35 -12.93 26.37
N THR A 21 -14.15 -13.50 27.56
CA THR A 21 -14.79 -13.02 28.81
C THR A 21 -14.39 -11.56 29.12
N ARG A 22 -13.16 -11.18 28.78
CA ARG A 22 -12.61 -9.83 28.98
C ARG A 22 -12.84 -8.88 27.80
N ARG A 23 -13.54 -9.31 26.74
CA ARG A 23 -13.75 -8.54 25.49
C ARG A 23 -12.44 -8.10 24.83
N ILE A 24 -11.41 -8.93 24.91
CA ILE A 24 -10.13 -8.70 24.25
C ILE A 24 -10.17 -9.46 22.92
N PRO A 25 -10.00 -8.78 21.75
CA PRO A 25 -9.93 -9.47 20.46
C PRO A 25 -8.80 -10.50 20.45
N VAL A 26 -9.12 -11.74 20.06
CA VAL A 26 -8.17 -12.85 20.00
C VAL A 26 -8.11 -13.46 18.61
N ASN A 27 -6.91 -13.86 18.19
CA ASN A 27 -6.68 -14.69 17.00
C ASN A 27 -5.84 -15.90 17.42
N VAL A 28 -6.40 -17.08 17.18
CA VAL A 28 -5.75 -18.37 17.43
C VAL A 28 -5.29 -18.94 16.09
N ALA A 29 -3.97 -19.00 15.88
CA ALA A 29 -3.39 -19.46 14.63
C ALA A 29 -3.96 -20.83 14.24
N ASP A 30 -4.30 -20.99 12.96
CA ASP A 30 -4.85 -22.21 12.35
C ASP A 30 -6.16 -22.77 12.96
N ILE A 31 -6.84 -22.02 13.84
CA ILE A 31 -8.14 -22.38 14.41
C ILE A 31 -9.19 -21.30 14.12
N PRO A 32 -9.75 -21.24 12.89
CA PRO A 32 -10.67 -20.17 12.48
C PRO A 32 -11.88 -19.93 13.40
N PRO A 33 -12.54 -20.96 13.99
CA PRO A 33 -13.64 -20.72 14.94
C PRO A 33 -13.23 -19.98 16.23
N SER A 34 -11.92 -19.98 16.53
CA SER A 34 -11.32 -19.34 17.71
C SER A 34 -10.68 -17.98 17.38
N CYS A 35 -11.01 -17.39 16.23
CA CYS A 35 -10.51 -16.08 15.82
C CYS A 35 -11.65 -15.06 15.74
N ASP A 36 -11.42 -13.87 16.29
CA ASP A 36 -12.31 -12.71 16.15
C ASP A 36 -11.97 -11.87 14.90
N PHE A 37 -10.74 -12.01 14.38
CA PHE A 37 -10.24 -11.33 13.19
C PHE A 37 -9.25 -12.23 12.43
N TYR A 38 -9.00 -11.89 11.16
CA TYR A 38 -8.05 -12.60 10.31
C TYR A 38 -7.00 -11.65 9.76
N PHE A 39 -5.78 -12.17 9.59
CA PHE A 39 -4.80 -11.54 8.73
C PHE A 39 -5.13 -11.78 7.26
N GLY A 40 -4.70 -10.86 6.41
CA GLY A 40 -4.91 -10.90 4.97
C GLY A 40 -3.62 -10.80 4.18
N SER A 41 -3.72 -10.96 2.87
CA SER A 41 -2.65 -10.58 1.96
C SER A 41 -2.55 -9.07 1.90
N GLN A 42 -1.37 -8.49 2.16
CA GLN A 42 -1.21 -7.04 2.32
C GLN A 42 -0.24 -6.44 1.29
N ILE A 43 -0.54 -5.23 0.82
CA ILE A 43 0.36 -4.37 0.04
C ILE A 43 0.76 -3.20 0.94
N ARG A 44 2.04 -2.83 0.91
CA ARG A 44 2.58 -1.64 1.55
C ARG A 44 3.41 -0.88 0.54
N ASN A 45 3.03 0.36 0.23
CA ASN A 45 3.79 1.28 -0.61
C ASN A 45 3.81 2.64 0.10
N GLY A 46 4.93 2.97 0.77
CA GLY A 46 5.01 4.11 1.68
C GLY A 46 3.86 4.10 2.71
N PRO A 47 3.10 5.19 2.83
CA PRO A 47 1.95 5.30 3.74
C PRO A 47 0.69 4.55 3.24
N LEU A 48 0.64 4.10 1.99
CA LEU A 48 -0.48 3.32 1.46
C LEU A 48 -0.45 1.89 1.99
N GLN A 49 -1.54 1.47 2.60
CA GLN A 49 -1.75 0.10 3.05
C GLN A 49 -3.05 -0.45 2.47
N ILE A 50 -2.98 -1.62 1.83
CA ILE A 50 -4.15 -2.34 1.30
C ILE A 50 -4.12 -3.76 1.83
N MET A 51 -5.24 -4.20 2.43
CA MET A 51 -5.42 -5.58 2.89
C MET A 51 -6.49 -6.28 2.06
N ILE A 52 -6.16 -7.48 1.58
CA ILE A 52 -7.05 -8.37 0.83
C ILE A 52 -7.38 -9.56 1.73
N SER A 53 -8.67 -9.73 2.02
CA SER A 53 -9.20 -10.86 2.80
C SER A 53 -10.18 -11.67 1.98
N THR A 54 -10.15 -12.99 2.16
CA THR A 54 -11.14 -13.93 1.63
C THR A 54 -12.02 -14.52 2.73
N ASN A 55 -12.10 -13.85 3.89
CA ASN A 55 -12.82 -14.35 5.07
C ASN A 55 -12.42 -15.80 5.45
N GLY A 56 -11.11 -16.06 5.53
CA GLY A 56 -10.56 -17.37 5.87
C GLY A 56 -10.69 -18.46 4.79
N ARG A 57 -11.25 -18.17 3.61
CA ARG A 57 -11.53 -19.21 2.59
C ARG A 57 -10.33 -19.64 1.74
N SER A 58 -9.55 -18.70 1.20
CA SER A 58 -8.42 -19.03 0.31
C SER A 58 -7.27 -18.03 0.42
N PRO A 59 -6.28 -18.29 1.29
CA PRO A 59 -5.07 -17.46 1.39
C PRO A 59 -4.31 -17.35 0.05
N LYS A 60 -4.35 -18.41 -0.77
CA LYS A 60 -3.70 -18.42 -2.08
C LYS A 60 -4.36 -17.46 -3.06
N LEU A 61 -5.70 -17.46 -3.14
CA LEU A 61 -6.42 -16.52 -4.01
C LEU A 61 -6.25 -15.09 -3.53
N ALA A 62 -6.26 -14.84 -2.21
CA ALA A 62 -5.97 -13.52 -1.65
C ALA A 62 -4.61 -12.97 -2.16
N ASN A 63 -3.57 -13.81 -2.18
CA ASN A 63 -2.25 -13.40 -2.68
C ASN A 63 -2.22 -13.20 -4.21
N ILE A 64 -2.98 -13.99 -4.98
CA ILE A 64 -3.10 -13.78 -6.43
C ILE A 64 -3.75 -12.42 -6.72
N VAL A 65 -4.84 -12.08 -6.02
CA VAL A 65 -5.51 -10.78 -6.15
C VAL A 65 -4.59 -9.64 -5.70
N ARG A 66 -3.92 -9.80 -4.55
CA ARG A 66 -2.91 -8.85 -4.04
C ARG A 66 -1.88 -8.49 -5.11
N ARG A 67 -1.26 -9.50 -5.75
CA ARG A 67 -0.27 -9.27 -6.82
C ARG A 67 -0.83 -8.55 -8.04
N ARG A 68 -2.11 -8.75 -8.37
CA ARG A 68 -2.75 -8.04 -9.49
C ARG A 68 -2.96 -6.57 -9.13
N ILE A 69 -3.47 -6.29 -7.93
CA ILE A 69 -3.65 -4.92 -7.43
C ILE A 69 -2.30 -4.21 -7.34
N GLU A 70 -1.29 -4.84 -6.75
CA GLU A 70 0.04 -4.26 -6.59
C GLU A 70 0.65 -3.84 -7.94
N LYS A 71 0.48 -4.67 -8.98
CA LYS A 71 0.94 -4.35 -10.34
C LYS A 71 0.13 -3.24 -11.02
N SER A 72 -1.09 -2.98 -10.58
CA SER A 72 -1.94 -1.92 -11.13
C SER A 72 -1.86 -0.61 -10.34
N LEU A 73 -1.12 -0.58 -9.22
CA LEU A 73 -0.91 0.66 -8.48
C LEU A 73 -0.01 1.59 -9.30
N PRO A 74 -0.28 2.91 -9.30
CA PRO A 74 0.64 3.89 -9.87
C PRO A 74 2.01 3.84 -9.17
N GLU A 75 3.07 4.12 -9.94
CA GLU A 75 4.47 3.96 -9.48
C GLU A 75 4.77 4.80 -8.24
N TYR A 76 4.31 6.06 -8.20
CA TYR A 76 4.64 7.05 -7.15
C TYR A 76 3.52 7.29 -6.14
N VAL A 77 2.60 6.33 -5.97
CA VAL A 77 1.44 6.50 -5.08
C VAL A 77 1.85 6.73 -3.62
N GLY A 78 2.92 6.09 -3.16
CA GLY A 78 3.41 6.26 -1.80
C GLY A 78 3.91 7.68 -1.56
N GLU A 79 4.81 8.14 -2.43
CA GLU A 79 5.44 9.46 -2.38
C GLU A 79 4.38 10.58 -2.51
N ALA A 80 3.43 10.44 -3.43
CA ALA A 80 2.34 11.40 -3.59
C ALA A 80 1.52 11.55 -2.30
N ILE A 81 1.21 10.46 -1.60
CA ILE A 81 0.48 10.51 -0.32
C ILE A 81 1.30 11.22 0.76
N GLU A 82 2.62 10.96 0.83
CA GLU A 82 3.51 11.65 1.78
C GLU A 82 3.53 13.17 1.51
N LYS A 83 3.74 13.56 0.25
CA LYS A 83 3.78 14.97 -0.17
C LYS A 83 2.46 15.71 0.05
N VAL A 84 1.33 15.08 -0.25
CA VAL A 84 0.01 15.64 0.07
C VAL A 84 -0.19 15.78 1.59
N GLY A 85 0.35 14.85 2.39
CA GLY A 85 0.37 14.93 3.85
C GLY A 85 1.18 16.12 4.38
N GLU A 86 2.37 16.35 3.82
CA GLU A 86 3.22 17.50 4.11
C GLU A 86 2.50 18.82 3.76
N LEU A 87 1.95 18.93 2.54
CA LEU A 87 1.18 20.10 2.09
C LEU A 87 0.00 20.38 3.04
N ARG A 88 -0.74 19.35 3.44
CA ARG A 88 -1.87 19.48 4.37
C ARG A 88 -1.42 20.01 5.74
N THR A 89 -0.22 19.64 6.19
CA THR A 89 0.35 20.13 7.45
C THR A 89 0.69 21.61 7.34
N LYS A 90 1.41 22.02 6.29
CA LYS A 90 1.74 23.43 6.04
C LYS A 90 0.48 24.30 5.88
N LEU A 91 -0.56 23.79 5.22
CA LEU A 91 -1.85 24.48 5.08
C LEU A 91 -2.53 24.72 6.44
N ARG A 92 -2.44 23.75 7.38
CA ARG A 92 -2.99 23.90 8.73
C ARG A 92 -2.22 24.93 9.55
N GLU A 93 -0.91 25.03 9.38
CA GLU A 93 -0.08 26.05 10.02
C GLU A 93 -0.41 27.45 9.48
N ARG A 94 -0.57 27.57 8.16
CA ARG A 94 -0.89 28.84 7.48
C ARG A 94 -2.28 29.36 7.79
N ALA A 95 -3.25 28.46 7.90
CA ALA A 95 -4.64 28.76 8.22
C ALA A 95 -5.08 27.91 9.42
N PRO A 96 -4.74 28.31 10.66
CA PRO A 96 -5.03 27.53 11.86
C PRO A 96 -6.53 27.50 12.18
N GLY A 97 -6.94 26.54 13.02
CA GLY A 97 -8.31 26.38 13.48
C GLY A 97 -8.91 25.01 13.14
N VAL A 98 -9.81 24.51 13.99
CA VAL A 98 -10.45 23.19 13.86
C VAL A 98 -11.93 23.38 13.53
N GLY A 99 -12.39 22.73 12.46
CA GLY A 99 -13.78 22.86 12.00
C GLY A 99 -14.12 24.23 11.40
N GLY A 100 -15.42 24.53 11.35
CA GLY A 100 -15.94 25.81 10.82
C GLY A 100 -15.67 26.04 9.33
N GLU A 101 -15.82 27.29 8.91
CA GLU A 101 -15.67 27.68 7.49
C GLU A 101 -14.23 27.53 7.00
N VAL A 102 -13.22 27.81 7.83
CA VAL A 102 -11.81 27.61 7.47
C VAL A 102 -11.51 26.12 7.25
N GLY A 103 -12.02 25.25 8.13
CA GLY A 103 -11.87 23.80 7.97
C GLY A 103 -12.51 23.27 6.69
N LYS A 104 -13.73 23.71 6.37
CA LYS A 104 -14.43 23.37 5.12
C LYS A 104 -13.67 23.86 3.90
N ARG A 105 -13.17 25.10 3.92
CA ARG A 105 -12.38 25.69 2.82
C ARG A 105 -11.09 24.90 2.58
N ARG A 106 -10.33 24.57 3.64
CA ARG A 106 -9.11 23.74 3.51
C ARG A 106 -9.43 22.37 2.92
N MET A 107 -10.51 21.73 3.37
CA MET A 107 -10.92 20.43 2.85
C MET A 107 -11.26 20.49 1.36
N ARG A 108 -12.08 21.47 0.96
CA ARG A 108 -12.44 21.67 -0.45
C ARG A 108 -11.21 21.93 -1.31
N TRP A 109 -10.36 22.85 -0.89
CA TRP A 109 -9.16 23.20 -1.65
C TRP A 109 -8.19 22.01 -1.78
N MET A 110 -8.01 21.21 -0.74
CA MET A 110 -7.20 19.98 -0.83
C MET A 110 -7.81 18.95 -1.78
N ILE A 111 -9.14 18.81 -1.82
CA ILE A 111 -9.81 17.96 -2.82
C ILE A 111 -9.48 18.48 -4.21
N ASP A 112 -9.67 19.79 -4.44
CA ASP A 112 -9.44 20.41 -5.74
C ASP A 112 -7.99 20.20 -6.22
N VAL A 113 -6.99 20.34 -5.34
CA VAL A 113 -5.58 20.04 -5.66
C VAL A 113 -5.39 18.57 -6.05
N CYS A 114 -5.88 17.64 -5.23
CA CYS A 114 -5.71 16.20 -5.49
C CYS A 114 -6.48 15.70 -6.72
N THR A 115 -7.53 16.38 -7.15
CA THR A 115 -8.29 16.01 -8.36
C THR A 115 -7.87 16.75 -9.61
N SER A 116 -7.10 17.84 -9.49
CA SER A 116 -6.65 18.64 -10.63
C SER A 116 -5.27 18.26 -11.15
N TRP A 117 -4.48 17.55 -10.35
CA TRP A 117 -3.10 17.18 -10.67
C TRP A 117 -2.97 15.66 -10.78
N GLU A 118 -2.05 15.19 -11.62
CA GLU A 118 -1.73 13.77 -11.72
C GLU A 118 -0.90 13.31 -10.51
N MET A 119 -0.89 12.00 -10.27
CA MET A 119 -0.22 11.44 -9.09
C MET A 119 1.30 11.65 -9.12
N GLU A 120 1.88 11.59 -10.32
CA GLU A 120 3.28 11.90 -10.59
C GLU A 120 3.62 13.34 -10.21
N ASP A 121 2.74 14.29 -10.52
CA ASP A 121 2.96 15.72 -10.22
C ASP A 121 2.90 15.97 -8.71
N LEU A 122 1.97 15.31 -8.02
CA LEU A 122 1.85 15.38 -6.56
C LEU A 122 3.09 14.79 -5.86
N ALA A 123 3.68 13.72 -6.41
CA ALA A 123 4.90 13.12 -5.88
C ALA A 123 6.13 14.05 -6.01
N LEU A 124 6.12 14.98 -6.98
CA LEU A 124 7.19 15.94 -7.20
C LEU A 124 7.12 17.20 -6.33
N LEU A 125 6.10 17.35 -5.48
CA LEU A 125 5.98 18.50 -4.60
C LEU A 125 7.16 18.60 -3.63
N ASP A 126 8.00 19.61 -3.84
CA ASP A 126 9.02 20.04 -2.88
C ASP A 126 8.54 21.22 -2.01
N ASP A 127 9.36 21.62 -1.04
CA ASP A 127 9.02 22.71 -0.13
C ASP A 127 8.79 24.07 -0.83
N GLU A 128 9.53 24.34 -1.91
CA GLU A 128 9.40 25.58 -2.65
C GLU A 128 8.09 25.62 -3.45
N MET A 129 7.76 24.52 -4.12
CA MET A 129 6.51 24.33 -4.85
C MET A 129 5.31 24.41 -3.90
N MET A 130 5.37 23.75 -2.74
CA MET A 130 4.30 23.83 -1.73
C MET A 130 4.10 25.26 -1.25
N ARG A 131 5.17 26.01 -0.98
CA ARG A 131 5.08 27.42 -0.59
C ARG A 131 4.37 28.24 -1.68
N LYS A 132 4.81 28.14 -2.94
CA LYS A 132 4.16 28.84 -4.07
C LYS A 132 2.71 28.42 -4.23
N LEU A 133 2.40 27.12 -4.10
CA LEU A 133 1.04 26.61 -4.19
C LEU A 133 0.12 27.18 -3.09
N LEU A 134 0.64 27.39 -1.88
CA LEU A 134 -0.10 28.04 -0.81
C LEU A 134 -0.28 29.55 -1.07
N ASP A 135 0.77 30.24 -1.49
CA ASP A 135 0.72 31.70 -1.75
C ASP A 135 -0.15 32.05 -2.97
N ASP A 136 -0.03 31.29 -4.06
CA ASP A 136 -0.73 31.56 -5.32
C ASP A 136 -2.02 30.78 -5.51
N GLY A 137 -2.19 29.68 -4.77
CA GLY A 137 -3.38 28.84 -4.83
C GLY A 137 -4.31 29.11 -3.65
N TRP A 138 -3.87 28.78 -2.43
CA TRP A 138 -4.71 28.90 -1.24
C TRP A 138 -5.17 30.35 -1.02
N GLU A 139 -4.26 31.32 -0.94
CA GLU A 139 -4.63 32.72 -0.64
C GLU A 139 -5.52 33.34 -1.73
N LYS A 140 -5.31 32.94 -2.99
CA LYS A 140 -6.10 33.40 -4.15
C LYS A 140 -7.32 32.53 -4.44
N ASN A 141 -7.60 31.53 -3.60
CA ASN A 141 -8.71 30.59 -3.72
C ASN A 141 -8.83 29.92 -5.10
N ARG A 142 -7.70 29.43 -5.63
CA ARG A 142 -7.60 28.70 -6.90
C ARG A 142 -6.63 27.53 -6.78
N VAL A 143 -6.58 26.68 -7.79
CA VAL A 143 -5.53 25.65 -7.94
C VAL A 143 -4.67 26.02 -9.16
N PRO A 144 -3.44 26.52 -8.99
CA PRO A 144 -2.54 26.78 -10.10
C PRO A 144 -2.15 25.47 -10.82
N LYS A 145 -1.81 25.57 -12.11
CA LYS A 145 -1.22 24.45 -12.82
C LYS A 145 0.23 24.28 -12.38
N LEU A 146 0.78 23.08 -12.55
CA LEU A 146 2.18 22.79 -12.21
C LEU A 146 3.16 23.74 -12.94
N GLU A 147 2.87 24.05 -14.20
CA GLU A 147 3.62 24.97 -15.05
C GLU A 147 3.72 26.39 -14.44
N ASP A 148 2.67 26.84 -13.76
CA ASP A 148 2.60 28.16 -13.13
C ASP A 148 3.54 28.27 -11.91
N LEU A 149 3.98 27.15 -11.35
CA LEU A 149 4.82 27.09 -10.15
C LEU A 149 6.33 27.11 -10.48
N GLY A 150 6.69 27.19 -11.77
CA GLY A 150 8.06 27.30 -12.24
C GLY A 150 8.79 25.97 -12.39
N VAL A 151 8.07 24.85 -12.37
CA VAL A 151 8.64 23.52 -12.63
C VAL A 151 8.89 23.39 -14.12
N ARG A 152 10.17 23.33 -14.53
CA ARG A 152 10.52 22.87 -15.87
C ARG A 152 10.47 21.35 -15.86
N HIS A 153 9.43 20.76 -16.46
CA HIS A 153 9.47 19.34 -16.80
C HIS A 153 10.70 19.09 -17.68
N LYS A 154 11.75 18.49 -17.14
CA LYS A 154 12.56 17.61 -17.96
C LYS A 154 11.74 16.33 -18.07
N ARG A 155 10.82 16.27 -19.03
CA ARG A 155 10.36 14.97 -19.55
C ARG A 155 11.59 14.34 -20.21
N GLU A 156 12.52 13.82 -19.42
CA GLU A 156 13.43 12.82 -19.95
C GLU A 156 12.54 11.66 -20.35
N GLY A 157 12.51 11.39 -21.66
CA GLY A 157 11.61 10.39 -22.23
C GLY A 157 11.79 9.07 -21.51
N VAL A 158 10.82 8.72 -20.68
CA VAL A 158 10.62 7.34 -20.26
C VAL A 158 10.25 6.60 -21.55
N SER A 159 11.24 5.97 -22.15
CA SER A 159 11.01 5.02 -23.22
C SER A 159 10.01 3.99 -22.69
N PRO A 160 8.97 3.60 -23.45
CA PRO A 160 8.10 2.50 -23.02
C PRO A 160 8.99 1.31 -22.66
N PRO A 161 8.66 0.53 -21.62
CA PRO A 161 9.50 -0.58 -21.19
C PRO A 161 9.77 -1.43 -22.42
N GLN A 162 11.03 -1.47 -22.86
CA GLN A 162 11.44 -2.34 -23.94
C GLN A 162 11.15 -3.75 -23.46
N GLN A 163 10.09 -4.36 -24.01
CA GLN A 163 9.87 -5.79 -23.91
C GLN A 163 10.97 -6.45 -24.73
N GLY A 164 12.15 -6.57 -24.12
CA GLY A 164 13.26 -7.32 -24.70
C GLY A 164 12.87 -8.79 -24.85
N PRO A 165 13.28 -9.48 -25.92
CA PRO A 165 12.90 -10.87 -26.19
C PRO A 165 13.46 -11.91 -25.20
N ALA A 166 14.13 -11.48 -24.12
CA ALA A 166 14.80 -12.35 -23.16
C ALA A 166 13.84 -13.14 -22.24
N ALA A 167 12.56 -12.75 -22.12
CA ALA A 167 11.62 -13.41 -21.20
C ALA A 167 11.10 -14.78 -21.67
N LEU A 168 11.38 -15.20 -22.90
CA LEU A 168 10.92 -16.49 -23.44
C LEU A 168 11.92 -17.64 -23.27
N LEU A 169 13.19 -17.38 -22.94
CA LEU A 169 14.23 -18.42 -22.87
C LEU A 169 14.55 -18.92 -21.45
N THR A 170 14.16 -18.20 -20.39
CA THR A 170 14.44 -18.61 -19.00
C THR A 170 13.45 -19.63 -18.44
N SER A 171 12.35 -19.92 -19.15
CA SER A 171 11.27 -20.78 -18.65
C SER A 171 11.43 -22.28 -18.97
N PHE A 172 12.40 -22.68 -19.79
CA PHE A 172 12.63 -24.10 -20.10
C PHE A 172 13.82 -24.73 -19.38
N VAL A 173 14.85 -23.96 -19.01
CA VAL A 173 16.06 -24.51 -18.36
C VAL A 173 15.83 -24.83 -16.87
N GLY A 174 15.00 -24.04 -16.18
CA GLY A 174 14.70 -24.25 -14.75
C GLY A 174 13.86 -25.50 -14.44
N PHE A 175 13.02 -25.94 -15.38
CA PHE A 175 12.14 -27.09 -15.17
C PHE A 175 12.89 -28.43 -15.29
N VAL A 176 13.89 -28.51 -16.18
CA VAL A 176 14.69 -29.73 -16.37
C VAL A 176 15.66 -29.97 -15.21
N ALA A 177 16.25 -28.90 -14.65
CA ALA A 177 17.15 -29.01 -13.51
C ALA A 177 16.42 -29.41 -12.19
N GLY A 178 15.19 -28.92 -11.99
CA GLY A 178 14.39 -29.23 -10.81
C GLY A 178 13.89 -30.69 -10.77
N ALA A 179 13.51 -31.25 -11.92
CA ALA A 179 13.03 -32.63 -12.01
C ALA A 179 14.15 -33.66 -11.77
N ALA A 180 15.38 -33.38 -12.23
CA ALA A 180 16.53 -34.27 -12.03
C ALA A 180 16.96 -34.34 -10.54
N CYS A 181 16.93 -33.22 -9.81
CA CYS A 181 17.25 -33.21 -8.37
C CYS A 181 16.22 -33.95 -7.52
N ALA A 182 14.92 -33.86 -7.85
CA ALA A 182 13.88 -34.58 -7.10
C ALA A 182 13.97 -36.11 -7.30
N ALA A 183 14.31 -36.57 -8.50
CA ALA A 183 14.48 -37.98 -8.80
C ALA A 183 15.71 -38.61 -8.10
N ALA A 184 16.82 -37.88 -8.03
CA ALA A 184 18.04 -38.34 -7.35
C ALA A 184 17.84 -38.49 -5.83
N VAL A 185 17.10 -37.57 -5.19
CA VAL A 185 16.81 -37.64 -3.75
C VAL A 185 15.84 -38.78 -3.41
N LEU A 186 14.88 -39.09 -4.29
CA LEU A 186 13.96 -40.21 -4.10
C LEU A 186 14.62 -41.58 -4.31
N LEU A 187 15.61 -41.68 -5.21
CA LEU A 187 16.38 -42.91 -5.43
C LEU A 187 17.41 -43.17 -4.33
N ALA A 188 18.01 -42.12 -3.74
CA ALA A 188 18.95 -42.25 -2.63
C ALA A 188 18.29 -42.69 -1.31
N ARG A 189 16.99 -42.43 -1.13
CA ARG A 189 16.22 -42.82 0.07
C ARG A 189 15.66 -44.25 0.05
N ARG A 190 15.83 -44.98 -1.05
CA ARG A 190 15.32 -46.37 -1.22
C ARG A 190 16.41 -47.44 -1.17
N ARG A 191 17.61 -47.11 -0.72
CA ARG A 191 18.67 -48.07 -0.38
C ARG A 191 18.90 -48.10 1.12
#